data_AF-A0A7J2Y8B2-F1
#
_entry.id   AF-A0A7J2Y8B2-F1
#
_cell.length_a   1.000
_cell.length_b   1.000
_cell.length_c   1.000
_cell.angle_alpha   90.00
_cell.angle_beta   90.00
_cell.angle_gamma   90.00
#
_symmetry.space_group_name_H-M   'P 1'
#
loop_
_entity.id
_entity.type
_entity.pdbx_description
1 polymer ?
#
loop_
_entity_poly.entity_id
_entity_poly.type
_entity_poly.pdbx_seq_one_letter_code
_entity_poly.pdbx_strand_id
1 'polypeptide(L)' 'MAGRSMWIILGLLVLGVILLAVGAVLTPGPSSFTFPAEPYPNHEVGQSLIALGLTFILTAIGYFLASSQERMLEMMEQ' A
#
# COMPACT_ATOMS: atom_id res chain seq x y z
N MET A 1 -18.25 -9.57 13.59
CA MET A 1 -16.82 -9.16 13.51
C MET A 1 -16.41 -8.62 12.13
N ALA A 2 -17.08 -9.02 11.04
CA ALA A 2 -16.77 -8.59 9.67
C ALA A 2 -16.80 -7.06 9.40
N GLY A 3 -17.64 -6.30 10.12
CA GLY A 3 -17.65 -4.83 9.96
C GLY A 3 -16.32 -4.19 10.38
N ARG A 4 -15.70 -4.69 11.47
CA ARG A 4 -14.47 -4.11 12.03
C ARG A 4 -13.25 -4.41 11.16
N SER A 5 -13.17 -5.60 10.55
CA SER A 5 -12.09 -5.93 9.62
C SER A 5 -12.16 -5.09 8.33
N MET A 6 -13.36 -4.78 7.85
CA MET A 6 -13.54 -3.93 6.67
C MET A 6 -13.02 -2.49 6.90
N TRP A 7 -13.28 -1.90 8.07
CA TRP A 7 -12.72 -0.59 8.44
C TRP A 7 -11.19 -0.61 8.57
N ILE A 8 -10.62 -1.72 9.04
CA ILE A 8 -9.16 -1.88 9.16
C ILE A 8 -8.51 -1.94 7.77
N ILE A 9 -9.07 -2.72 6.84
CA ILE A 9 -8.57 -2.81 5.45
C ILE A 9 -8.66 -1.44 4.77
N LEU A 10 -9.78 -0.73 4.95
CA LEU A 10 -9.96 0.60 4.39
C LEU A 10 -8.97 1.60 4.98
N GLY A 11 -8.73 1.56 6.30
CA GLY A 11 -7.73 2.39 6.97
C GLY A 11 -6.31 2.12 6.48
N LEU A 12 -5.94 0.85 6.28
CA LEU A 12 -4.65 0.44 5.71
C LEU A 12 -4.45 0.97 4.29
N LEU A 13 -5.50 0.89 3.47
CA LEU A 13 -5.47 1.39 2.09
C LEU A 13 -5.30 2.91 2.07
N VAL A 14 -6.08 3.64 2.88
CA VAL A 14 -5.97 5.10 3.01
C VAL A 14 -4.58 5.51 3.52
N LEU A 15 -4.04 4.82 4.52
CA LEU A 15 -2.70 5.06 5.03
C LEU A 15 -1.63 4.85 3.94
N GLY A 16 -1.75 3.77 3.16
CA GLY A 16 -0.88 3.50 2.02
C GLY A 16 -0.92 4.61 0.97
N VAL A 17 -2.11 5.11 0.62
CA VAL A 17 -2.29 6.23 -0.32
C VAL A 17 -1.68 7.53 0.21
N ILE A 18 -1.87 7.84 1.50
CA ILE A 18 -1.28 9.03 2.13
C ILE A 18 0.25 8.96 2.08
N LEU A 19 0.85 7.82 2.44
CA LEU A 19 2.29 7.61 2.38
C LEU A 19 2.84 7.77 0.96
N LEU A 20 2.10 7.28 -0.02
CA LEU A 20 2.46 7.38 -1.44
C LEU A 20 2.37 8.82 -1.93
N ALA A 21 1.33 9.57 -1.54
CA ALA A 21 1.19 10.98 -1.84
C ALA A 21 2.30 11.83 -1.18
N VAL A 22 2.62 11.58 0.08
CA VAL A 22 3.72 12.24 0.80
C VAL A 22 5.06 11.92 0.12
N GLY A 23 5.31 10.66 -0.21
CA GLY A 23 6.52 10.26 -0.90
C GLY A 23 6.65 10.87 -2.31
N ALA A 24 5.55 11.02 -3.04
CA ALA A 24 5.52 11.68 -4.35
C ALA A 24 5.80 13.19 -4.25
N VAL A 25 5.32 13.86 -3.19
CA VAL A 25 5.63 15.27 -2.92
C VAL A 25 7.10 15.46 -2.55
N LEU A 26 7.68 14.55 -1.77
CA LEU A 26 9.07 14.60 -1.34
C LEU A 26 10.06 14.22 -2.46
N THR A 27 9.62 13.46 -3.45
CA THR A 27 10.43 13.06 -4.63
C THR A 27 9.80 13.56 -5.94
N PRO A 28 9.87 14.87 -6.24
CA PRO A 28 9.28 15.44 -7.45
C PRO A 28 10.17 15.13 -8.66
N GLY A 29 9.98 14.00 -9.33
CA GLY A 29 10.64 13.75 -10.61
C GLY A 29 10.42 12.37 -11.21
N PRO A 30 10.08 12.25 -12.51
CA PRO A 30 10.00 10.96 -13.22
C PRO A 30 11.37 10.29 -13.42
N SER A 31 12.48 10.95 -13.08
CA SER A 31 13.86 10.47 -13.19
C SER A 31 14.38 9.70 -11.97
N SER A 32 13.66 9.68 -10.85
CA SER A 32 14.08 9.05 -9.59
C SER A 32 13.66 7.58 -9.42
N PHE A 33 13.06 6.96 -10.44
CA PHE A 33 12.86 5.50 -10.51
C PHE A 33 14.09 4.77 -11.08
N THR A 34 15.18 5.49 -11.33
CA THR A 34 16.46 4.92 -11.74
C THR A 34 17.24 4.49 -10.50
N PHE A 35 17.13 3.22 -10.10
CA PHE A 35 18.19 2.58 -9.32
C PHE A 35 19.41 2.40 -10.24
N PRO A 36 20.67 2.69 -9.87
CA PRO A 36 21.22 3.49 -8.75
C PRO A 36 22.09 4.67 -9.25
N ALA A 37 22.03 5.86 -8.64
CA ALA A 37 23.16 6.82 -8.65
C ALA A 37 22.89 8.05 -7.76
N GLU A 38 23.78 8.21 -6.78
CA GLU A 38 24.13 9.43 -6.04
C GLU A 38 23.26 9.92 -4.86
N PRO A 39 23.92 10.34 -3.76
CA PRO A 39 23.30 10.59 -2.47
C PRO A 39 22.74 12.01 -2.42
N TYR A 40 21.51 12.22 -2.91
CA TYR A 40 20.73 13.38 -2.50
C TYR A 40 19.95 13.01 -1.22
N PRO A 41 20.20 13.70 -0.08
CA PRO A 41 19.72 13.27 1.24
C PRO A 41 18.20 13.21 1.40
N ASN A 42 17.44 13.79 0.46
CA ASN A 42 15.98 13.84 0.53
C ASN A 42 15.29 12.78 -0.36
N HIS A 43 16.02 12.15 -1.29
CA HIS A 43 15.47 11.16 -2.20
C HIS A 43 15.20 9.81 -1.50
N GLU A 44 16.04 9.42 -0.53
CA GLU A 44 15.92 8.16 0.19
C GLU A 44 14.64 8.09 1.03
N VAL A 45 14.27 9.21 1.67
CA VAL A 45 13.06 9.30 2.53
C VAL A 45 11.80 9.19 1.68
N GLY A 46 11.71 9.95 0.59
CA GLY A 46 10.56 9.91 -0.30
C GLY A 46 10.40 8.55 -1.01
N GLN A 47 11.49 7.93 -1.46
CA GLN A 47 11.46 6.57 -2.01
C GLN A 47 11.01 5.53 -0.98
N SER A 48 11.50 5.62 0.26
CA SER A 48 11.09 4.71 1.35
C SER A 48 9.61 4.86 1.68
N LEU A 49 9.07 6.09 1.67
CA LEU A 49 7.65 6.38 1.87
C LEU A 49 6.78 5.81 0.74
N ILE A 50 7.23 5.91 -0.51
CA ILE A 50 6.55 5.30 -1.66
C ILE A 50 6.56 3.77 -1.53
N ALA A 51 7.70 3.17 -1.19
CA ALA A 51 7.84 1.71 -1.02
C ALA A 51 6.95 1.17 0.12
N LEU A 52 6.91 1.88 1.25
CA LEU A 52 6.01 1.56 2.37
C LEU A 52 4.54 1.73 1.97
N GLY A 53 4.20 2.82 1.28
CA GLY A 53 2.85 3.07 0.76
C GLY A 53 2.36 1.94 -0.15
N LEU A 54 3.18 1.51 -1.10
CA LEU A 54 2.89 0.39 -2.00
C LEU A 54 2.74 -0.94 -1.24
N THR A 55 3.57 -1.18 -0.23
CA THR A 55 3.50 -2.39 0.60
C THR A 55 2.17 -2.46 1.35
N PHE A 56 1.71 -1.33 1.91
CA PHE A 56 0.40 -1.25 2.57
C PHE A 56 -0.76 -1.44 1.60
N ILE A 57 -0.68 -0.88 0.39
CA ILE A 57 -1.68 -1.08 -0.66
C ILE A 57 -1.76 -2.56 -1.06
N LEU A 58 -0.61 -3.21 -1.33
CA LEU A 58 -0.56 -4.63 -1.69
C LEU A 58 -1.10 -5.52 -0.56
N THR A 59 -0.77 -5.20 0.69
CA THR A 59 -1.27 -5.93 1.86
C THR A 59 -2.79 -5.78 1.99
N ALA A 60 -3.33 -4.57 1.81
CA ALA A 60 -4.77 -4.32 1.84
C ALA A 60 -5.51 -5.09 0.73
N ILE A 61 -4.95 -5.12 -0.48
CA ILE A 61 -5.49 -5.90 -1.61
C ILE A 61 -5.43 -7.39 -1.28
N GLY A 62 -4.31 -7.91 -0.77
CA GLY A 62 -4.18 -9.31 -0.37
C GLY A 62 -5.21 -9.74 0.66
N TYR A 63 -5.42 -8.93 1.70
CA TYR A 63 -6.47 -9.16 2.70
C TYR A 63 -7.88 -9.12 2.11
N PHE A 64 -8.13 -8.21 1.17
CA PHE A 64 -9.41 -8.14 0.49
C PHE A 64 -9.68 -9.39 -0.36
N LEU A 65 -8.69 -9.86 -1.13
CA LEU A 65 -8.81 -11.11 -1.88
C LEU A 65 -9.00 -12.32 -0.96
N ALA A 66 -8.22 -12.43 0.13
CA ALA A 66 -8.37 -13.52 1.09
C ALA A 66 -9.79 -13.56 1.70
N SER A 67 -10.31 -12.40 2.13
CA SER A 67 -11.68 -12.32 2.65
C SER A 67 -12.75 -12.66 1.60
N SER A 68 -12.50 -12.36 0.32
CA SER A 68 -13.41 -12.75 -0.77
C SER A 68 -13.40 -14.27 -1.01
N GLN A 69 -12.23 -14.91 -0.89
CA GLN A 69 -12.09 -16.35 -1.06
C GLN A 69 -12.75 -17.12 0.08
N GLU A 70 -12.59 -16.66 1.33
CA GLU A 70 -13.27 -17.25 2.50
C GLU A 70 -14.78 -17.27 2.29
N ARG A 71 -15.38 -16.15 1.87
CA ARG A 71 -16.82 -16.06 1.59
C ARG A 71 -17.27 -16.94 0.43
N MET A 72 -16.42 -17.12 -0.58
CA MET A 72 -16.74 -17.94 -1.75
C MET A 72 -16.68 -19.43 -1.43
N LEU A 73 -15.70 -19.86 -0.61
CA LEU A 73 -15.62 -21.21 -0.06
C LEU A 73 -16.83 -21.53 0.82
N GLU A 74 -17.23 -20.62 1.71
CA GLU A 74 -18.43 -20.78 2.55
C GLU A 74 -19.72 -20.97 1.73
N MET A 75 -19.82 -20.41 0.52
CA MET A 75 -20.98 -20.60 -0.37
C MET A 75 -20.94 -21.92 -1.15
N MET A 76 -19.77 -22.53 -1.34
CA MET A 76 -19.63 -23.83 -2.02
C MET A 76 -19.78 -25.02 -1.07
N GLU A 77 -19.57 -24.81 0.23
CA GLU A 77 -19.77 -25.82 1.29
C GLU A 77 -21.21 -25.87 1.83
N GLN A 78 -22.10 -24.99 1.35
CA GLN A 78 -23.56 -25.03 1.61
C GLN A 78 -24.31 -25.72 0.47
#